data_AF-A0A7X8R5M4-F1
#
_entry.id   AF-A0A7X8R5M4-F1
#
_cell.length_a   1.000
_cell.length_b   1.000
_cell.length_c   1.000
_cell.angle_alpha   90.00
_cell.angle_beta   90.00
_cell.angle_gamma   90.00
#
_symmetry.space_group_name_H-M   'P 1'
#
loop_
_entity.id
_entity.type
_entity.pdbx_description
1 polymer ?
#
loop_
_entity_poly.entity_id
_entity_poly.type
_entity_poly.pdbx_seq_one_letter_code
_entity_poly.pdbx_strand_id
1 'polypeptide(L)'
;ADRAQVNIAPISKFGIIEMTRERVRPPLLFSISEPCPACLGTGRVMSKTTILARIERWMKRYRREKGERSLQLVVNPELAQFLSAGTPSHVLRLSWRYWTRIKVVADESVTMEDFHFLDKEGQEDLTQKYS
;
A
#
# COMPACT_ATOMS: atom_id res chain seq x y z
N ALA A 1 42.05 15.24 -7.74
CA ALA A 1 41.57 15.80 -6.46
C ALA A 1 40.09 16.14 -6.62
N ASP A 2 39.24 15.70 -5.68
CA ASP A 2 37.81 16.06 -5.67
C ASP A 2 37.70 17.59 -5.55
N ARG A 3 36.88 18.21 -6.41
CA ARG A 3 36.72 19.68 -6.44
C ARG A 3 35.73 20.17 -5.39
N ALA A 4 34.90 19.28 -4.85
CA ALA A 4 33.95 19.60 -3.80
C ALA A 4 34.67 19.70 -2.45
N GLN A 5 34.29 20.67 -1.62
CA GLN A 5 34.77 20.73 -0.24
C GLN A 5 34.27 19.50 0.54
N VAL A 6 35.16 18.86 1.31
CA VAL A 6 34.85 17.69 2.14
C VAL A 6 35.29 17.97 3.58
N ASN A 7 34.38 17.76 4.54
CA ASN A 7 34.71 17.78 5.96
C ASN A 7 34.49 16.37 6.54
N ILE A 8 35.46 15.86 7.29
CA ILE A 8 35.44 14.51 7.89
C ILE A 8 35.58 14.66 9.40
N ALA A 9 34.63 14.09 10.14
CA ALA A 9 34.68 14.00 11.60
C ALA A 9 35.52 12.78 12.05
N PRO A 10 36.08 12.80 13.28
CA PRO A 10 36.73 11.62 13.84
C PRO A 10 35.76 10.44 14.03
N ILE A 11 36.29 9.22 14.13
CA ILE A 11 35.50 8.00 14.38
C ILE A 11 34.68 8.15 15.67
N SER A 12 33.37 7.97 15.54
CA SER A 12 32.44 7.92 16.67
C SER A 12 32.70 6.70 17.56
N LYS A 13 32.27 6.77 18.83
CA LYS A 13 32.27 5.62 19.75
C LYS A 13 31.48 4.42 19.22
N PHE A 14 30.57 4.65 18.26
CA PHE A 14 29.80 3.61 17.57
C PHE A 14 30.48 3.05 16.31
N GLY A 15 31.71 3.48 15.99
CA GLY A 15 32.45 3.02 14.81
C GLY A 15 32.01 3.66 13.49
N ILE A 16 31.25 4.76 13.54
CA ILE A 16 30.76 5.49 12.36
C ILE A 16 31.65 6.72 12.12
N ILE A 17 31.91 7.06 10.85
CA ILE A 17 32.54 8.31 10.43
C ILE A 17 31.49 9.18 9.77
N GLU A 18 31.31 10.38 10.30
CA GLU A 18 30.47 11.41 9.67
C GLU A 18 31.32 12.20 8.69
N MET A 19 30.83 12.32 7.44
CA MET A 19 31.48 13.10 6.40
C MET A 19 30.44 13.94 5.67
N THR A 20 30.77 15.20 5.41
CA THR A 20 29.94 16.10 4.60
C THR A 20 30.71 16.47 3.33
N ARG A 21 30.02 16.45 2.19
CA ARG A 21 30.55 16.80 0.88
C ARG A 21 29.68 17.85 0.24
N GLU A 22 30.28 18.91 -0.25
CA GLU A 22 29.59 19.99 -0.95
C GLU A 22 28.88 19.48 -2.22
N ARG A 23 27.61 19.86 -2.40
CA ARG A 23 26.80 19.44 -3.55
C ARG A 23 26.91 20.44 -4.70
N VAL A 24 27.86 20.21 -5.60
CA VAL A 24 28.10 21.08 -6.77
C VAL A 24 27.10 20.82 -7.91
N ARG A 25 26.54 19.60 -8.01
CA ARG A 25 25.60 19.18 -9.08
C ARG A 25 24.59 18.17 -8.54
N PRO A 26 23.46 17.93 -9.24
CA PRO A 26 22.60 16.79 -8.94
C PRO A 26 23.39 15.47 -9.01
N PRO A 27 23.11 14.50 -8.13
CA PRO A 27 23.76 13.20 -8.18
C PRO A 27 23.40 12.48 -9.49
N LEU A 28 24.33 11.68 -10.02
CA LEU A 28 24.13 10.94 -11.27
C LEU A 28 22.85 10.12 -11.26
N LEU A 29 22.56 9.45 -10.13
CA LEU A 29 21.33 8.68 -9.93
C LEU A 29 20.08 9.50 -10.26
N PHE A 30 20.01 10.76 -9.83
CA PHE A 30 18.86 11.62 -10.12
C PHE A 30 18.70 11.91 -11.62
N SER A 31 19.78 11.87 -12.39
CA SER A 31 19.75 12.13 -13.85
C SER A 31 19.45 10.87 -14.67
N ILE A 32 19.69 9.67 -14.13
CA ILE A 32 19.57 8.40 -14.87
C ILE A 32 18.49 7.47 -14.34
N SER A 33 17.82 7.83 -13.24
CA SER A 33 16.83 6.97 -12.60
C SER A 33 15.56 7.73 -12.24
N GLU A 34 14.45 7.00 -12.29
CA GLU A 34 13.15 7.44 -11.85
C GLU A 34 12.79 6.76 -10.52
N PRO A 35 11.95 7.38 -9.67
CA PRO A 35 11.51 6.74 -8.44
C PRO A 35 10.72 5.47 -8.74
N CYS A 36 10.93 4.42 -7.94
CA CYS A 36 10.19 3.17 -8.09
C CYS A 36 8.68 3.42 -7.90
N PRO A 37 7.81 3.07 -8.86
CA PRO A 37 6.38 3.36 -8.76
C PRO A 37 5.67 2.53 -7.68
N ALA A 38 6.26 1.40 -7.25
CA ALA A 38 5.67 0.52 -6.24
C ALA A 38 6.01 0.93 -4.81
N CYS A 39 7.26 1.34 -4.53
CA CYS A 39 7.74 1.58 -3.17
C CYS A 39 8.20 3.02 -2.92
N LEU A 40 8.26 3.86 -3.96
CA LEU A 40 8.70 5.26 -3.91
C LEU A 40 10.06 5.45 -3.21
N GLY A 41 10.96 4.47 -3.36
CA GLY A 41 12.29 4.51 -2.77
C GLY A 41 12.42 3.91 -1.36
N THR A 42 11.35 3.37 -0.78
CA THR A 42 11.41 2.69 0.53
C THR A 42 12.04 1.29 0.46
N GLY A 43 12.10 0.68 -0.73
CA GLY A 43 12.65 -0.66 -0.93
C GLY A 43 11.82 -1.80 -0.32
N ARG A 44 10.58 -1.51 0.12
CA ARG A 44 9.66 -2.48 0.72
C ARG A 44 8.26 -2.25 0.18
N VAL A 45 7.49 -3.32 0.02
CA VAL A 45 6.08 -3.28 -0.34
C VAL A 45 5.25 -3.89 0.79
N MET A 46 3.99 -3.45 0.92
CA MET A 46 3.11 -3.96 1.96
C MET A 46 2.79 -5.45 1.77
N SER A 47 2.79 -6.21 2.86
CA SER A 47 2.41 -7.62 2.81
C SER A 47 0.91 -7.79 2.58
N LYS A 48 0.50 -8.87 1.89
CA LYS A 48 -0.92 -9.21 1.66
C LYS A 48 -1.74 -9.27 2.96
N THR A 49 -1.12 -9.73 4.05
CA THR A 49 -1.71 -9.76 5.40
C THR A 49 -1.97 -8.37 5.97
N THR A 50 -1.08 -7.41 5.72
CA THR A 50 -1.24 -6.01 6.15
C THR A 50 -2.39 -5.35 5.39
N ILE A 51 -2.52 -5.66 4.10
CA ILE A 51 -3.59 -5.15 3.25
C ILE A 51 -4.95 -5.74 3.68
N LEU A 52 -5.00 -7.03 3.98
CA LEU A 52 -6.19 -7.66 4.57
C LEU A 52 -6.63 -6.94 5.86
N ALA A 53 -5.68 -6.58 6.73
CA ALA A 53 -5.99 -5.81 7.94
C ALA A 53 -6.48 -4.38 7.62
N ARG A 54 -5.99 -3.73 6.55
CA ARG A 54 -6.52 -2.43 6.08
C ARG A 54 -7.97 -2.57 5.59
N ILE A 55 -8.27 -3.59 4.80
CA ILE A 55 -9.63 -3.92 4.32
C ILE A 55 -10.57 -4.14 5.50
N GLU A 56 -10.14 -4.89 6.52
CA GLU A 56 -10.95 -5.15 7.71
C GLU A 56 -11.23 -3.88 8.53
N ARG A 57 -10.23 -2.99 8.68
CA ARG A 57 -10.42 -1.70 9.34
C ARG A 57 -11.40 -0.81 8.57
N TRP A 58 -11.30 -0.79 7.24
CA TRP A 58 -12.24 -0.07 6.38
C TRP A 58 -13.66 -0.59 6.56
N MET A 59 -13.86 -1.91 6.50
CA MET A 59 -15.17 -2.56 6.70
C MET A 59 -15.77 -2.24 8.08
N LYS A 60 -14.93 -2.18 9.13
CA LYS A 60 -15.37 -1.81 10.48
C LYS A 60 -15.92 -0.38 10.53
N ARG A 61 -15.30 0.58 9.83
CA ARG A 61 -15.78 1.97 9.75
C ARG A 61 -17.05 2.07 8.93
N TYR A 62 -17.06 1.45 7.74
CA TYR A 62 -18.23 1.39 6.87
C TYR A 62 -19.47 0.86 7.60
N ARG A 63 -19.30 -0.20 8.40
CA ARG A 63 -20.41 -0.76 9.18
C ARG A 63 -20.89 0.14 10.31
N ARG A 64 -19.99 0.91 10.92
CA ARG A 64 -20.33 1.87 11.99
C ARG A 64 -21.26 2.97 11.50
N GLU A 65 -21.08 3.40 10.25
CA GLU A 65 -21.88 4.46 9.62
C GLU A 65 -23.16 3.94 8.95
N LYS A 66 -23.55 2.68 9.22
CA LYS A 66 -24.74 2.02 8.65
C LYS A 66 -24.75 2.02 7.11
N GLY A 67 -23.61 1.69 6.50
CA GLY A 67 -23.54 1.43 5.07
C GLY A 67 -24.42 0.26 4.60
N GLU A 68 -24.63 0.18 3.30
CA GLU A 68 -25.36 -0.89 2.62
C GLU A 68 -24.86 -2.30 2.96
N ARG A 69 -25.71 -3.29 2.70
CA ARG A 69 -25.40 -4.70 2.97
C ARG A 69 -24.69 -5.42 1.83
N SER A 70 -24.28 -4.70 0.80
CA SER A 70 -23.61 -5.29 -0.36
C SER A 70 -22.60 -4.33 -0.95
N LEU A 71 -21.41 -4.83 -1.21
CA LEU A 71 -20.29 -4.06 -1.74
C LEU A 71 -19.53 -4.87 -2.79
N GLN A 72 -18.91 -4.17 -3.73
CA GLN A 72 -17.92 -4.75 -4.63
C GLN A 72 -16.53 -4.32 -4.17
N LEU A 73 -15.62 -5.28 -4.02
CA LEU A 73 -14.22 -5.05 -3.67
C LEU A 73 -13.38 -5.27 -4.93
N VAL A 74 -12.88 -4.19 -5.51
CA VAL A 74 -11.98 -4.19 -6.66
C VAL A 74 -10.54 -4.21 -6.17
N VAL A 75 -9.80 -5.22 -6.58
CA VAL A 75 -8.41 -5.46 -6.15
C VAL A 75 -7.58 -6.05 -7.28
N ASN A 76 -6.27 -5.99 -7.14
CA ASN A 76 -5.35 -6.69 -8.02
C ASN A 76 -5.64 -8.22 -8.06
N PRO A 77 -5.50 -8.90 -9.22
CA PRO A 77 -5.78 -10.35 -9.33
C PRO A 77 -5.01 -11.22 -8.32
N GLU A 78 -3.77 -10.86 -7.99
CA GLU A 78 -2.96 -11.62 -7.03
C GLU A 78 -3.54 -11.52 -5.60
N LEU A 79 -4.08 -10.34 -5.25
CA LEU A 79 -4.76 -10.12 -3.99
C LEU A 79 -6.15 -10.79 -3.98
N ALA A 80 -6.87 -10.78 -5.10
CA ALA A 80 -8.15 -11.48 -5.26
C ALA A 80 -8.01 -12.98 -5.01
N GLN A 81 -6.95 -13.60 -5.55
CA GLN A 81 -6.63 -15.00 -5.30
C GLN A 81 -6.32 -15.25 -3.83
N PHE A 82 -5.51 -14.39 -3.21
CA PHE A 82 -5.20 -14.50 -1.77
C PHE A 82 -6.45 -14.38 -0.90
N LEU A 83 -7.35 -13.44 -1.21
CA LEU A 83 -8.61 -13.22 -0.49
C LEU A 83 -9.58 -14.40 -0.62
N SER A 84 -9.60 -15.04 -1.79
CA SER A 84 -10.42 -16.22 -2.07
C SER A 84 -9.80 -17.52 -1.57
N ALA A 85 -8.51 -17.53 -1.22
CA ALA A 85 -7.82 -18.72 -0.75
C ALA A 85 -8.30 -19.17 0.64
N GLY A 86 -8.23 -20.48 0.86
CA GLY A 86 -8.55 -21.13 2.13
C GLY A 86 -10.03 -21.50 2.32
N THR A 87 -10.28 -22.33 3.34
CA THR A 87 -11.62 -22.79 3.73
C THR A 87 -11.84 -22.59 5.23
N PRO A 88 -12.67 -21.63 5.67
CA PRO A 88 -13.38 -20.62 4.89
C PRO A 88 -12.45 -19.49 4.39
N SER A 89 -12.73 -18.97 3.20
CA SER A 89 -11.96 -17.89 2.58
C SER A 89 -11.97 -16.62 3.43
N HIS A 90 -10.95 -15.76 3.25
CA HIS A 90 -10.83 -14.50 3.99
C HIS A 90 -12.04 -13.59 3.75
N VAL A 91 -12.54 -13.55 2.51
CA VAL A 91 -13.74 -12.78 2.14
C VAL A 91 -14.98 -13.30 2.85
N LEU A 92 -15.17 -14.63 2.88
CA LEU A 92 -16.34 -15.23 3.54
C LEU A 92 -16.34 -14.90 5.04
N ARG A 93 -15.17 -14.96 5.67
CA ARG A 93 -14.98 -14.60 7.08
C ARG A 93 -15.34 -13.14 7.35
N LEU A 94 -14.89 -12.22 6.48
CA LEU A 94 -15.23 -10.80 6.57
C LEU A 94 -16.74 -10.57 6.36
N SER A 95 -17.32 -11.22 5.34
CA SER A 95 -18.75 -11.11 5.05
C SER A 95 -19.63 -11.57 6.21
N TRP A 96 -19.29 -12.67 6.86
CA TRP A 96 -20.00 -13.16 8.04
C TRP A 96 -19.81 -12.25 9.25
N ARG A 97 -18.59 -11.76 9.49
CA ARG A 97 -18.29 -10.88 10.63
C ARG A 97 -19.07 -9.56 10.59
N TYR A 98 -19.22 -8.96 9.42
CA TYR A 98 -19.86 -7.64 9.27
C TYR A 98 -21.31 -7.71 8.73
N TRP A 99 -21.81 -8.91 8.43
CA TRP A 99 -23.13 -9.12 7.81
C TRP A 99 -23.32 -8.32 6.51
N THR A 100 -22.28 -8.31 5.68
CA THR A 100 -22.23 -7.59 4.40
C THR A 100 -21.77 -8.54 3.30
N ARG A 101 -22.51 -8.59 2.19
CA ARG A 101 -22.15 -9.39 1.03
C ARG A 101 -21.03 -8.69 0.26
N ILE A 102 -19.86 -9.33 0.14
CA ILE A 102 -18.71 -8.78 -0.57
C ILE A 102 -18.54 -9.54 -1.88
N LYS A 103 -18.56 -8.85 -3.01
CA LYS A 103 -18.24 -9.39 -4.32
C LYS A 103 -16.83 -8.95 -4.70
N VAL A 104 -15.89 -9.88 -4.84
CA VAL A 104 -14.53 -9.55 -5.27
C VAL A 104 -14.48 -9.45 -6.79
N VAL A 105 -13.89 -8.37 -7.29
CA VAL A 105 -13.63 -8.12 -8.71
C VAL A 105 -12.13 -7.94 -8.87
N ALA A 106 -11.53 -8.70 -9.79
CA ALA A 106 -10.11 -8.59 -10.09
C ALA A 106 -9.91 -7.58 -11.22
N ASP A 107 -9.03 -6.60 -11.00
CA ASP A 107 -8.66 -5.57 -11.98
C ASP A 107 -7.14 -5.35 -11.98
N GLU A 108 -6.52 -5.47 -13.15
CA GLU A 108 -5.07 -5.34 -13.35
C GLU A 108 -4.59 -3.88 -13.26
N SER A 109 -5.48 -2.91 -13.44
CA SER A 109 -5.14 -1.49 -13.31
C SER A 109 -4.86 -1.07 -11.86
N VAL A 110 -5.30 -1.89 -10.89
CA VAL A 110 -5.13 -1.62 -9.46
C VAL A 110 -3.80 -2.21 -8.98
N THR A 111 -3.01 -1.38 -8.29
CA THR A 111 -1.74 -1.80 -7.68
C THR A 111 -1.99 -2.83 -6.57
N MET A 112 -0.96 -3.59 -6.18
CA MET A 112 -1.13 -4.54 -5.08
C MET A 112 -1.49 -3.87 -3.75
N GLU A 113 -1.10 -2.62 -3.53
CA GLU A 113 -1.26 -1.92 -2.25
C GLU A 113 -2.62 -1.23 -2.10
N ASP A 114 -3.30 -1.02 -3.23
CA ASP A 114 -4.57 -0.33 -3.32
C ASP A 114 -5.75 -1.31 -3.44
N PHE A 115 -6.91 -0.87 -2.96
CA PHE A 115 -8.17 -1.58 -3.08
C PHE A 115 -9.29 -0.55 -3.17
N HIS A 116 -10.31 -0.83 -3.98
CA HIS A 116 -11.48 0.03 -4.09
C HIS A 116 -12.75 -0.67 -3.66
N PHE A 117 -13.58 0.02 -2.88
CA PHE A 117 -14.92 -0.43 -2.53
C PHE A 117 -15.96 0.34 -3.34
N LEU A 118 -16.61 -0.35 -4.27
CA LEU A 118 -17.71 0.19 -5.05
C LEU A 118 -19.05 -0.25 -4.48
N ASP A 119 -20.07 0.57 -4.71
CA ASP A 119 -21.45 0.21 -4.40
C ASP A 119 -21.97 -0.93 -5.31
N LYS A 120 -23.16 -1.49 -5.01
CA LYS A 120 -23.81 -2.58 -5.78
C LYS A 120 -23.82 -2.33 -7.29
N GLU A 121 -24.05 -1.08 -7.68
CA GLU A 121 -24.20 -0.66 -9.08
C GLU A 121 -22.88 -0.21 -9.73
N GLY A 122 -21.77 -0.19 -8.98
CA GLY A 122 -20.45 0.19 -9.49
C GLY A 122 -20.28 1.67 -9.82
N GLN A 123 -21.24 2.53 -9.44
CA GLN A 123 -21.25 3.95 -9.82
C GLN A 123 -20.50 4.86 -8.85
N GLU A 124 -20.40 4.51 -7.56
CA GLU A 124 -19.68 5.30 -6.56
C GLU A 124 -18.51 4.53 -5.93
N ASP A 125 -17.34 5.17 -5.90
CA ASP A 125 -16.20 4.73 -5.11
C ASP A 125 -16.33 5.25 -3.67
N LEU A 126 -16.49 4.32 -2.73
CA LEU A 126 -16.65 4.58 -1.31
C LEU A 126 -15.31 4.57 -0.55
N THR A 127 -14.21 4.24 -1.23
CA THR A 127 -12.90 3.99 -0.59
C THR A 127 -12.43 5.19 0.22
N GLN A 128 -12.47 6.38 -0.37
CA GLN A 128 -12.03 7.62 0.28
C GLN A 128 -12.99 8.11 1.38
N LYS A 129 -14.28 7.76 1.29
CA LYS A 129 -15.28 8.17 2.29
C LYS A 129 -15.02 7.52 3.66
N TYR A 130 -14.39 6.35 3.69
CA TYR A 130 -14.17 5.57 4.91
C TYR A 130 -12.71 5.15 5.11
N SER A 131 -11.73 5.91 4.61
CA SER A 131 -10.28 5.60 4.75
C SER A 131 -9.74 5.81 6.17
#